data_AF-V4U8E9-F1
#
_entry.id   AF-V4U8E9-F1
#
_cell.length_a   1.000
_cell.length_b   1.000
_cell.length_c   1.000
_cell.angle_alpha   90.00
_cell.angle_beta   90.00
_cell.angle_gamma   90.00
#
_symmetry.space_group_name_H-M   'P 1'
#
loop_
_entity.id
_entity.type
_entity.pdbx_description
1 polymer ?
#
loop_
_entity_poly.entity_id
_entity_poly.type
_entity_poly.pdbx_seq_one_letter_code
_entity_poly.pdbx_strand_id
1 'polypeptide(L)'
;MSLFFHCVHVKFCSSTAASGMYKIVRPAVGESLREMPLAELKNKYRKLSSIEKARSGWEDEYEVSSKQCMHGPKCKLANYCTVGRRIQEVNVLGGLILPVWGTIEKALSKQARQSHKRLRVVRLETTADNKRIVGLLVPNAAVETVLQGLSLSLSL
;
A
#
# COMPACT_ATOMS: atom_id res chain seq x y z
N MET A 1 4.27 -8.11 -25.64
CA MET A 1 4.34 -7.07 -24.59
C MET A 1 4.10 -5.70 -25.20
N SER A 2 3.17 -4.92 -24.66
CA SER A 2 2.99 -3.51 -25.06
C SER A 2 3.09 -2.61 -23.84
N LEU A 3 3.84 -1.52 -23.98
CA LEU A 3 4.17 -0.54 -22.93
C LEU A 3 3.28 0.67 -23.07
N PHE A 4 2.64 1.17 -22.01
CA PHE A 4 1.58 2.19 -22.09
C PHE A 4 1.81 3.33 -21.04
N PHE A 5 1.75 4.62 -21.44
CA PHE A 5 2.06 5.83 -20.62
C PHE A 5 0.94 6.89 -20.47
N HIS A 6 0.74 7.41 -19.26
CA HIS A 6 0.15 8.73 -18.98
C HIS A 6 1.08 9.42 -17.97
N CYS A 7 1.34 10.72 -18.13
CA CYS A 7 2.29 11.52 -17.35
C CYS A 7 2.64 10.91 -15.98
N VAL A 8 3.88 10.39 -15.87
CA VAL A 8 4.56 9.84 -14.67
C VAL A 8 4.44 8.33 -14.44
N HIS A 9 3.65 7.55 -15.22
CA HIS A 9 3.52 6.09 -14.97
C HIS A 9 3.74 5.15 -16.17
N VAL A 10 4.75 4.26 -16.10
CA VAL A 10 5.11 3.17 -17.01
C VAL A 10 4.48 1.86 -16.53
N LYS A 11 3.78 1.18 -17.44
CA LYS A 11 3.12 -0.10 -17.16
C LYS A 11 3.42 -1.11 -18.26
N PHE A 12 3.65 -2.35 -17.86
CA PHE A 12 3.68 -3.47 -18.80
C PHE A 12 2.27 -4.01 -18.98
N CYS A 13 1.88 -4.22 -20.24
CA CYS A 13 0.62 -4.86 -20.58
C CYS A 13 0.88 -6.12 -21.43
N SER A 14 0.30 -7.24 -21.01
CA SER A 14 0.26 -8.49 -21.76
C SER A 14 -1.19 -8.84 -22.08
N SER A 15 -1.43 -9.29 -23.31
CA SER A 15 -2.74 -9.75 -23.74
C SER A 15 -3.06 -11.09 -23.10
N THR A 16 -4.27 -11.25 -22.57
CA THR A 16 -4.79 -12.58 -22.23
C THR A 16 -5.38 -13.22 -23.48
N ALA A 17 -5.20 -14.54 -23.61
CA ALA A 17 -5.44 -15.27 -24.86
C ALA A 17 -6.89 -15.26 -25.39
N ALA A 18 -7.86 -14.69 -24.65
CA ALA A 18 -9.28 -14.96 -24.90
C ALA A 18 -10.24 -13.76 -24.96
N SER A 19 -9.85 -12.48 -24.74
CA SER A 19 -10.91 -11.46 -24.56
C SER A 19 -10.60 -10.00 -24.90
N GLY A 20 -9.47 -9.67 -25.53
CA GLY A 20 -9.10 -8.25 -25.76
C GLY A 20 -8.85 -7.47 -24.46
N MET A 21 -8.73 -8.21 -23.35
CA MET A 21 -8.32 -7.73 -22.05
C MET A 21 -6.81 -7.87 -21.89
N TYR A 22 -6.27 -7.00 -21.05
CA TYR A 22 -4.84 -6.91 -20.81
C TYR A 22 -4.58 -6.90 -19.32
N LYS A 23 -3.65 -7.77 -18.92
CA LYS A 23 -3.06 -7.73 -17.59
C LYS A 23 -2.15 -6.51 -17.49
N ILE A 24 -2.26 -5.80 -16.39
CA ILE A 24 -1.44 -4.61 -16.13
C ILE A 24 -0.46 -4.93 -15.02
N VAL A 25 0.83 -4.74 -15.29
CA VAL A 25 1.88 -4.86 -14.28
C VAL A 25 2.45 -3.47 -14.00
N ARG A 26 2.62 -3.15 -12.71
CA ARG A 26 3.12 -1.87 -12.21
C ARG A 26 4.43 -2.06 -11.46
N PRO A 27 5.37 -1.10 -11.51
CA PRO A 27 6.63 -1.20 -10.76
C PRO A 27 6.41 -1.40 -9.26
N ALA A 28 5.46 -0.65 -8.68
CA ALA A 28 5.27 -0.62 -7.24
C ALA A 28 4.61 -1.87 -6.63
N VAL A 29 3.69 -2.51 -7.37
CA VAL A 29 2.78 -3.52 -6.80
C VAL A 29 2.70 -4.81 -7.63
N GLY A 30 3.46 -4.90 -8.73
CA GLY A 30 3.41 -6.06 -9.61
C GLY A 30 2.13 -6.13 -10.44
N GLU A 31 1.66 -7.36 -10.68
CA GLU A 31 0.46 -7.63 -11.48
C GLU A 31 -0.81 -7.14 -10.77
N SER A 32 -1.59 -6.34 -11.48
CA SER A 32 -2.89 -5.87 -11.05
C SER A 32 -3.90 -7.01 -11.10
N LEU A 33 -4.70 -7.15 -10.04
CA LEU A 33 -5.84 -8.08 -10.00
C LEU A 33 -6.90 -7.77 -11.06
N ARG A 34 -6.99 -6.50 -11.48
CA ARG A 34 -7.93 -6.07 -12.51
C ARG A 34 -7.23 -5.97 -13.86
N GLU A 35 -7.82 -6.65 -14.83
CA GLU A 35 -7.50 -6.48 -16.24
C GLU A 35 -8.17 -5.23 -16.82
N MET A 36 -7.69 -4.78 -17.97
CA MET A 36 -8.21 -3.60 -18.66
C MET A 36 -8.43 -3.89 -20.15
N PRO A 37 -9.56 -3.46 -20.74
CA PRO A 37 -9.80 -3.62 -22.16
C PRO A 37 -8.88 -2.72 -23.00
N LEU A 38 -8.57 -3.15 -24.23
CA LEU A 38 -7.69 -2.40 -25.14
C LEU A 38 -8.14 -0.95 -25.38
N ALA A 39 -9.45 -0.71 -25.50
CA ALA A 39 -10.00 0.62 -25.73
C ALA A 39 -9.67 1.57 -24.57
N GLU A 40 -9.80 1.09 -23.33
CA GLU A 40 -9.46 1.86 -22.15
C GLU A 40 -7.95 2.08 -22.04
N LEU A 41 -7.14 1.06 -22.37
CA LEU A 41 -5.68 1.22 -22.42
C LEU A 41 -5.25 2.29 -23.41
N LYS A 42 -5.78 2.29 -24.63
CA LYS A 42 -5.44 3.28 -25.66
C LYS A 42 -5.92 4.69 -25.29
N ASN A 43 -7.04 4.80 -24.58
CA ASN A 43 -7.56 6.08 -24.10
C ASN A 43 -6.68 6.65 -22.97
N LYS A 44 -6.32 5.81 -22.01
CA LYS A 44 -5.56 6.24 -20.83
C LYS A 44 -4.06 6.33 -21.09
N TYR A 45 -3.54 5.64 -22.11
CA TYR A 45 -2.11 5.44 -22.23
C TYR A 45 -1.59 5.46 -23.67
N ARG A 46 -0.35 5.92 -23.84
CA ARG A 46 0.37 5.91 -25.13
C ARG A 46 1.40 4.79 -25.20
N LYS A 47 1.48 4.13 -26.35
CA LYS A 47 2.46 3.05 -26.54
C LYS A 47 3.89 3.62 -26.60
N LEU A 48 4.83 3.06 -25.82
CA LEU A 48 6.25 3.38 -25.95
C LEU A 48 6.92 2.48 -27.00
N SER A 49 7.72 3.07 -27.89
CA SER A 49 8.52 2.36 -28.89
C SER A 49 9.96 2.08 -28.43
N SER A 50 10.51 2.92 -27.54
CA SER A 50 11.86 2.77 -26.99
C SER A 50 11.84 1.95 -25.71
N ILE A 51 12.55 0.82 -25.73
CA ILE A 51 12.74 -0.05 -24.57
C ILE A 51 13.54 0.67 -23.48
N GLU A 52 14.60 1.40 -23.85
CA GLU A 52 15.43 2.14 -22.89
C GLU A 52 14.64 3.19 -22.11
N LYS A 53 13.79 3.97 -22.78
CA LYS A 53 12.91 4.94 -22.10
C LYS A 53 11.92 4.26 -21.16
N ALA A 54 11.41 3.10 -21.54
CA ALA A 54 10.50 2.34 -20.71
C ALA A 54 11.20 1.77 -19.47
N ARG A 55 12.43 1.26 -19.63
CA ARG A 55 13.26 0.77 -18.53
C ARG A 55 13.56 1.90 -17.53
N SER A 56 14.07 3.03 -18.01
CA SER A 56 14.39 4.18 -17.14
C SER A 56 13.15 4.65 -16.38
N GLY A 57 12.02 4.88 -17.05
CA GLY A 57 10.79 5.30 -16.35
C GLY A 57 10.27 4.24 -15.36
N TRP A 58 10.44 2.95 -15.66
CA TRP A 58 10.10 1.87 -14.74
C TRP A 58 10.97 1.88 -13.49
N GLU A 59 12.29 2.00 -13.65
CA GLU A 59 13.26 2.07 -12.55
C GLU A 59 13.03 3.32 -11.68
N ASP A 60 12.79 4.48 -12.29
CA ASP A 60 12.48 5.73 -11.59
C ASP A 60 11.23 5.59 -10.71
N GLU A 61 10.15 5.04 -11.26
CA GLU A 61 8.93 4.78 -10.50
C GLU A 61 9.10 3.72 -9.43
N TYR A 62 9.86 2.67 -9.73
CA TYR A 62 10.19 1.63 -8.77
C TYR A 62 10.82 2.30 -7.53
N GLU A 63 11.87 3.10 -7.72
CA GLU A 63 12.56 3.79 -6.64
C GLU A 63 11.67 4.78 -5.89
N VAL A 64 10.97 5.66 -6.63
CA VAL A 64 10.07 6.67 -6.02
C VAL A 64 8.94 6.02 -5.22
N SER A 65 8.39 4.90 -5.69
CA SER A 65 7.25 4.22 -5.04
C SER A 65 7.59 3.62 -3.67
N SER A 66 8.86 3.48 -3.32
CA SER A 66 9.26 3.09 -1.96
C SER A 66 8.90 4.17 -0.92
N LYS A 67 8.93 5.44 -1.32
CA LYS A 67 8.79 6.61 -0.44
C LYS A 67 7.60 7.50 -0.79
N GLN A 68 7.02 7.39 -1.97
CA GLN A 68 5.92 8.26 -2.39
C GLN A 68 4.68 7.45 -2.75
N CYS A 69 3.52 7.92 -2.30
CA CYS A 69 2.25 7.34 -2.70
C CYS A 69 1.98 7.55 -4.20
N MET A 70 1.09 6.75 -4.77
CA MET A 70 0.73 6.87 -6.19
C MET A 70 0.04 8.18 -6.58
N HIS A 71 -0.37 9.01 -5.61
CA HIS A 71 -0.92 10.35 -5.87
C HIS A 71 0.17 11.40 -6.11
N GLY A 72 1.44 11.05 -5.92
CA GLY A 72 2.57 11.95 -6.10
C GLY A 72 2.79 12.93 -4.94
N PRO A 73 3.66 13.94 -5.14
CA PRO A 73 4.07 14.87 -4.09
C PRO A 73 2.97 15.85 -3.66
N LYS A 74 1.95 16.05 -4.50
CA LYS A 74 0.78 16.89 -4.19
C LYS A 74 -0.35 16.13 -3.48
N CYS A 75 -0.06 14.98 -2.89
CA CYS A 75 -1.06 14.20 -2.17
C CYS A 75 -1.60 15.00 -0.97
N LYS A 76 -2.93 15.13 -0.87
CA LYS A 76 -3.60 15.80 0.26
C LYS A 76 -3.27 15.20 1.63
N LEU A 77 -2.82 13.95 1.65
CA LEU A 77 -2.49 13.20 2.86
C LEU A 77 -0.98 13.16 3.14
N ALA A 78 -0.16 13.75 2.25
CA ALA A 78 1.29 13.85 2.34
C ALA A 78 1.93 12.52 2.83
N ASN A 79 2.78 12.60 3.87
CA ASN A 79 3.57 11.49 4.40
C ASN A 79 2.72 10.38 5.05
N TYR A 80 1.45 10.64 5.38
CA TYR A 80 0.56 9.62 5.95
C TYR A 80 -0.12 8.76 4.88
N CYS A 81 0.06 9.06 3.60
CA CYS A 81 -0.49 8.28 2.51
C CYS A 81 0.44 7.13 2.14
N THR A 82 0.01 5.89 2.40
CA THR A 82 0.75 4.69 1.98
C THR A 82 0.19 4.07 0.70
N VAL A 83 -0.87 4.66 0.12
CA VAL A 83 -1.58 4.10 -1.04
C VAL A 83 -0.65 3.96 -2.23
N GLY A 84 -0.53 2.73 -2.73
CA GLY A 84 0.28 2.42 -3.91
C GLY A 84 1.79 2.49 -3.69
N ARG A 85 2.26 2.66 -2.44
CA ARG A 85 3.69 2.50 -2.14
C ARG A 85 4.06 1.02 -2.25
N ARG A 86 5.25 0.76 -2.78
CA ARG A 86 5.87 -0.57 -2.83
C ARG A 86 6.22 -1.07 -1.43
N ILE A 87 6.77 -0.17 -0.61
CA ILE A 87 7.11 -0.45 0.79
C ILE A 87 6.04 0.18 1.66
N GLN A 88 5.34 -0.66 2.42
CA GLN A 88 4.35 -0.22 3.40
C GLN A 88 4.78 -0.69 4.77
N GLU A 89 4.84 0.27 5.69
CA GLU A 89 5.05 0.01 7.10
C GLU A 89 3.70 -0.30 7.75
N VAL A 90 3.63 -1.41 8.47
CA VAL A 90 2.46 -1.82 9.23
C VAL A 90 2.87 -1.99 10.69
N ASN A 91 2.06 -1.43 11.59
CA ASN A 91 2.28 -1.55 13.02
C ASN A 91 1.30 -2.58 13.57
N VAL A 92 1.83 -3.66 14.16
CA VAL A 92 1.02 -4.73 14.74
C VAL A 92 1.32 -4.85 16.22
N LEU A 93 0.29 -4.65 17.03
CA LEU A 93 0.34 -4.89 18.46
C LEU A 93 0.02 -6.36 18.73
N GLY A 94 1.03 -7.12 19.18
CA GLY A 94 0.89 -8.51 19.62
C GLY A 94 0.83 -8.65 21.14
N GLY A 95 0.74 -9.90 21.62
CA GLY A 95 0.71 -10.24 23.05
C GLY A 95 -0.69 -10.36 23.64
N LEU A 96 -0.82 -10.18 24.96
CA LEU A 96 -2.10 -10.21 25.66
C LEU A 96 -2.86 -8.91 25.39
N ILE A 97 -3.81 -8.97 24.46
CA ILE A 97 -4.58 -7.79 24.02
C ILE A 97 -5.74 -7.47 24.97
N LEU A 98 -6.44 -8.48 25.50
CA LEU A 98 -7.63 -8.28 26.33
C LEU A 98 -7.39 -7.36 27.54
N PRO A 99 -6.28 -7.48 28.30
CA PRO A 99 -6.03 -6.60 29.44
C PRO A 99 -5.89 -5.12 29.08
N VAL A 100 -5.42 -4.82 27.86
CA VAL A 100 -5.17 -3.46 27.39
C VAL A 100 -6.20 -2.98 26.37
N TRP A 101 -7.28 -3.74 26.16
CA TRP A 101 -8.27 -3.49 25.12
C TRP A 101 -8.86 -2.07 25.20
N GLY A 102 -9.32 -1.68 26.39
CA GLY A 102 -9.94 -0.37 26.61
C GLY A 102 -8.96 0.80 26.37
N THR A 103 -7.68 0.61 26.70
CA THR A 103 -6.61 1.58 26.43
C THR A 103 -6.43 1.80 24.93
N ILE A 104 -6.39 0.70 24.15
CA ILE A 104 -6.25 0.76 22.71
C ILE A 104 -7.49 1.40 22.07
N GLU A 105 -8.68 0.99 22.48
CA GLU A 105 -9.93 1.56 21.97
C GLU A 105 -10.01 3.06 22.21
N LYS A 106 -9.63 3.52 23.41
CA LYS A 106 -9.54 4.94 23.77
C LYS A 106 -8.49 5.70 22.94
N ALA A 107 -7.37 5.06 22.59
CA ALA A 107 -6.36 5.67 21.74
C ALA A 107 -6.84 5.80 20.28
N LEU A 108 -7.52 4.78 19.77
CA LEU A 108 -8.04 4.77 18.40
C LEU A 108 -9.25 5.69 18.22
N SER A 109 -10.09 5.88 19.25
CA SER A 109 -11.29 6.74 19.16
C SER A 109 -10.97 8.20 18.84
N LYS A 110 -9.75 8.66 19.19
CA LYS A 110 -9.22 10.01 18.92
C LYS A 110 -8.81 10.25 17.46
N GLN A 111 -8.78 9.20 16.62
CA GLN A 111 -8.31 9.31 15.25
C GLN A 111 -9.30 10.06 14.36
N ALA A 112 -8.81 10.97 13.51
CA ALA A 112 -9.69 11.77 12.64
C ALA A 112 -10.45 10.92 11.61
N ARG A 113 -9.87 9.82 11.12
CA ARG A 113 -10.50 8.95 10.13
C ARG A 113 -11.28 7.83 10.80
N GLN A 114 -12.53 7.64 10.38
CA GLN A 114 -13.37 6.56 10.89
C GLN A 114 -12.76 5.17 10.67
N SER A 115 -12.04 4.95 9.57
CA SER A 115 -11.32 3.70 9.31
C SER A 115 -10.17 3.43 10.28
N HIS A 116 -9.59 4.47 10.87
CA HIS A 116 -8.52 4.36 11.85
C HIS A 116 -9.04 4.15 13.28
N LYS A 117 -10.32 4.43 13.54
CA LYS A 117 -10.96 4.17 14.84
C LYS A 117 -11.29 2.69 15.07
N ARG A 118 -11.33 1.89 14.01
CA ARG A 118 -11.72 0.48 14.07
C ARG A 118 -10.56 -0.41 14.47
N LEU A 119 -10.76 -1.22 15.50
CA LEU A 119 -9.89 -2.34 15.84
C LEU A 119 -9.96 -3.40 14.72
N ARG A 120 -8.80 -3.88 14.31
CA ARG A 120 -8.67 -4.90 13.25
C ARG A 120 -7.66 -5.93 13.69
N VAL A 121 -8.12 -7.17 13.85
CA VAL A 121 -7.22 -8.31 14.03
C VAL A 121 -6.61 -8.65 12.68
N VAL A 122 -5.30 -8.79 12.65
CA VAL A 122 -4.54 -9.18 11.46
C VAL A 122 -3.70 -10.40 11.76
N ARG A 123 -3.54 -11.23 10.73
CA ARG A 123 -2.59 -12.34 10.70
C ARG A 123 -1.58 -12.05 9.60
N LEU A 124 -0.31 -12.07 9.95
CA LEU A 124 0.82 -11.92 9.04
C LEU A 124 1.58 -13.23 8.98
N GLU A 125 2.11 -13.55 7.81
CA GLU A 125 3.07 -14.63 7.60
C GLU A 125 4.27 -14.03 6.88
N THR A 126 5.44 -14.14 7.49
CA THR A 126 6.68 -13.61 6.89
C THR A 126 7.17 -14.54 5.79
N THR A 127 7.67 -13.96 4.70
CA THR A 127 8.12 -14.76 3.55
C THR A 127 9.51 -15.35 3.74
N ALA A 128 10.33 -14.80 4.64
CA ALA A 128 11.72 -15.25 4.84
C ALA A 128 11.82 -16.46 5.78
N ASP A 129 11.01 -16.49 6.84
CA ASP A 129 11.09 -17.47 7.93
C ASP A 129 9.73 -18.08 8.31
N ASN A 130 8.66 -17.81 7.55
CA ASN A 130 7.31 -18.35 7.75
C ASN A 130 6.74 -18.13 9.16
N LYS A 131 7.21 -17.09 9.86
CA LYS A 131 6.70 -16.72 11.17
C LYS A 131 5.30 -16.17 11.04
N ARG A 132 4.41 -16.72 11.86
CA ARG A 132 3.02 -16.30 11.94
C ARG A 132 2.84 -15.36 13.11
N ILE A 133 2.37 -14.15 12.82
CA ILE A 133 2.11 -13.12 13.80
C ILE A 133 0.62 -12.83 13.77
N VAL A 134 -0.03 -12.88 14.92
CA VAL A 134 -1.43 -12.46 15.09
C VAL A 134 -1.45 -11.30 16.08
N GLY A 135 -2.16 -10.24 15.73
CA GLY A 135 -2.25 -9.06 16.56
C GLY A 135 -3.26 -8.05 16.04
N LEU A 136 -3.26 -6.87 16.65
CA LEU A 136 -4.09 -5.75 16.22
C LEU A 136 -3.30 -4.82 15.29
N LEU A 137 -3.89 -4.46 14.17
CA LEU A 137 -3.34 -3.44 13.28
C LEU A 137 -3.54 -2.05 13.89
N VAL A 138 -2.44 -1.38 14.17
CA VAL A 138 -2.39 0.00 14.66
C VAL A 138 -2.12 0.93 13.48
N PRO A 139 -3.01 1.89 13.16
CA PRO A 139 -2.72 2.90 12.15
C PRO A 139 -1.50 3.73 12.53
N ASN A 140 -0.65 4.12 11.58
CA ASN A 140 0.56 4.90 11.86
C ASN A 140 0.29 6.17 12.68
N ALA A 141 -0.81 6.86 12.40
CA ALA A 141 -1.24 8.06 13.14
C ALA A 141 -1.67 7.81 14.60
N ALA A 142 -1.84 6.55 15.00
CA ALA A 142 -2.24 6.15 16.35
C ALA A 142 -1.11 5.49 17.15
N VAL A 143 0.03 5.17 16.53
CA VAL A 143 1.12 4.41 17.18
C VAL A 143 1.58 5.10 18.45
N GLU A 144 1.88 6.40 18.37
CA GLU A 144 2.36 7.17 19.52
C GLU A 144 1.32 7.21 20.66
N THR A 145 0.05 7.46 20.33
CA THR A 145 -1.03 7.50 21.31
C THR A 145 -1.26 6.14 21.98
N VAL A 146 -1.12 5.04 21.24
CA VAL A 146 -1.22 3.68 21.79
C VAL A 146 -0.05 3.42 22.73
N LEU A 147 1.19 3.73 22.33
CA LEU A 147 2.37 3.53 23.17
C LEU A 147 2.29 4.31 24.49
N GLN A 148 1.87 5.58 24.42
CA GLN A 148 1.63 6.40 25.62
C GLN A 148 0.53 5.82 26.52
N GLY A 149 -0.54 5.28 25.94
CA GLY A 149 -1.60 4.62 26.71
C GLY A 149 -1.10 3.37 27.43
N LEU A 150 -0.28 2.56 26.75
CA LEU A 150 0.25 1.31 27.29
C LEU A 150 1.28 1.55 28.40
N SER A 151 2.15 2.55 28.27
CA SER A 151 3.14 2.87 29.31
C SER A 151 2.49 3.28 30.63
N LEU A 152 1.40 4.06 30.56
CA LEU A 152 0.61 4.47 31.72
C LEU A 152 -0.14 3.30 32.39
N SER A 153 -0.55 2.28 31.61
CA SER A 153 -1.27 1.12 32.16
C SER A 153 -0.36 0.07 32.81
N LEU A 154 0.95 0.10 32.52
CA LEU A 154 1.93 -0.85 33.06
C LEU A 154 2.72 -0.31 34.25
N SER A 155 2.49 0.95 34.63
CA SER A 155 3.12 1.61 35.78
C SER A 155 2.20 1.69 37.02
N LEU A 156 1.07 0.98 36.96
CA LEU A 156 0.14 0.71 38.06
C LEU A 156 0.15 -0.79 38.35
#